data_AF-A0A5F1SEB5-F1
#
_entry.id   AF-A0A5F1SEB5-F1
#
_cell.length_a   1.000
_cell.length_b   1.000
_cell.length_c   1.000
_cell.angle_alpha   90.00
_cell.angle_beta   90.00
_cell.angle_gamma   90.00
#
_symmetry.space_group_name_H-M   'P 1'
#
loop_
_entity.id
_entity.type
_entity.pdbx_description
1 polymer ?
#
loop_
_entity_poly.entity_id
_entity_poly.type
_entity_poly.pdbx_seq_one_letter_code
_entity_poly.pdbx_strand_id
1 'polypeptide(L)'
;MFDQIGTIRRQFTAHQTLDGRIDQVFEAMKAIGFEALIYDYTPVPYDLDGRVMIPSLLKLRNISDDMHEYWFDRGYFRIDPVQQVALRTSAPFFWNYDPDADTLIKRFMSEDTVPVARYLSERDMSTGVTVPVHMPRGDYATVTGIRFGANKEFERDALRYIADFNLLAHVFHETAYSLFDTAALSVGKIRLTERERECLRYSAEGYSAKEISRIIDRSVPTVVMHLNAAAKKLGAKNRTQAVVRATHYRLLEAQPSYNF
;
A
#
# COMPACT_ATOMS: atom_id res chain seq x y z
N MET A 1 26.12 1.68 -10.49
CA MET A 1 24.93 1.12 -9.83
C MET A 1 24.97 1.28 -8.29
N PHE A 2 25.90 0.66 -7.54
CA PHE A 2 25.93 0.82 -6.06
C PHE A 2 26.18 2.26 -5.57
N ASP A 3 27.03 3.03 -6.26
CA ASP A 3 27.29 4.44 -5.92
C ASP A 3 26.07 5.36 -6.15
N GLN A 4 25.15 4.93 -7.02
CA GLN A 4 23.92 5.66 -7.30
C GLN A 4 22.89 5.50 -6.17
N ILE A 5 22.72 4.31 -5.60
CA ILE A 5 21.76 4.07 -4.50
C ILE A 5 22.10 4.93 -3.29
N GLY A 6 23.36 4.91 -2.85
CA GLY A 6 23.80 5.71 -1.70
C GLY A 6 23.61 7.21 -1.94
N THR A 7 23.82 7.68 -3.17
CA THR A 7 23.63 9.09 -3.55
C THR A 7 22.16 9.47 -3.59
N ILE A 8 21.30 8.66 -4.22
CA ILE A 8 19.84 8.88 -4.27
C ILE A 8 19.26 8.89 -2.85
N ARG A 9 19.67 7.93 -2.00
CA ARG A 9 19.25 7.87 -0.60
C ARG A 9 19.61 9.15 0.14
N ARG A 10 20.86 9.62 0.02
CA ARG A 10 21.31 10.88 0.64
C ARG A 10 20.46 12.07 0.19
N GLN A 11 20.15 12.17 -1.10
CA GLN A 11 19.31 13.23 -1.65
C GLN A 11 17.90 13.23 -1.03
N PHE A 12 17.26 12.07 -0.89
CA PHE A 12 15.95 12.00 -0.23
C PHE A 12 16.05 12.28 1.27
N THR A 13 17.05 11.73 1.97
CA THR A 13 17.18 11.92 3.43
C THR A 13 17.59 13.34 3.83
N ALA A 14 18.06 14.17 2.89
CA ALA A 14 18.25 15.61 3.12
C ALA A 14 16.93 16.31 3.48
N HIS A 15 15.81 15.78 3.01
CA HIS A 15 14.47 16.22 3.38
C HIS A 15 13.98 15.48 4.64
N GLN A 16 13.56 16.25 5.64
CA GLN A 16 13.11 15.74 6.94
C GLN A 16 11.60 15.44 7.00
N THR A 17 10.84 15.87 5.98
CA THR A 17 9.40 15.64 5.90
C THR A 17 9.07 14.67 4.77
N LEU A 18 7.97 13.94 4.92
CA LEU A 18 7.47 13.04 3.89
C LEU A 18 7.16 13.82 2.59
N ASP A 19 6.51 14.98 2.72
CA ASP A 19 6.19 15.82 1.56
C ASP A 19 7.44 16.30 0.82
N GLY A 20 8.52 16.70 1.52
CA GLY A 20 9.77 17.07 0.87
C GLY A 20 10.43 15.90 0.12
N ARG A 21 10.35 14.68 0.66
CA ARG A 21 10.83 13.47 -0.06
C ARG A 21 10.00 13.18 -1.30
N ILE A 22 8.69 13.41 -1.24
CA ILE A 22 7.77 13.24 -2.37
C ILE A 22 8.04 14.29 -3.45
N ASP A 23 8.25 15.54 -3.06
CA ASP A 23 8.62 16.62 -3.98
C ASP A 23 9.93 16.28 -4.71
N GLN A 24 10.92 15.76 -3.98
CA GLN A 24 12.21 15.39 -4.55
C GLN A 24 12.10 14.25 -5.59
N VAL A 25 11.32 13.20 -5.31
CA VAL A 25 11.12 12.12 -6.29
C VAL A 25 10.28 12.60 -7.48
N PHE A 26 9.32 13.49 -7.26
CA PHE A 26 8.54 14.10 -8.34
C PHE A 26 9.42 14.93 -9.29
N GLU A 27 10.33 15.75 -8.76
CA GLU A 27 11.30 16.48 -9.59
C GLU A 27 12.19 15.54 -10.41
N ALA A 28 12.67 14.45 -9.82
CA ALA A 28 13.45 13.44 -10.54
C ALA A 28 12.63 12.75 -11.65
N MET A 29 11.35 12.48 -11.40
CA MET A 29 10.45 11.85 -12.36
C MET A 29 10.09 12.78 -13.53
N LYS A 30 9.99 14.09 -13.30
CA LYS A 30 9.84 15.08 -14.39
C LYS A 30 11.00 15.05 -15.37
N ALA A 31 12.22 14.85 -14.88
CA ALA A 31 13.41 14.78 -15.74
C ALA A 31 13.39 13.58 -16.72
N ILE A 32 12.63 12.52 -16.41
CA ILE A 32 12.41 11.36 -17.28
C ILE A 32 11.02 11.38 -17.94
N GLY A 33 10.31 12.51 -17.83
CA GLY A 33 9.11 12.85 -18.58
C GLY A 33 7.80 12.33 -17.98
N PHE A 34 7.71 12.10 -16.68
CA PHE A 34 6.41 11.98 -16.00
C PHE A 34 5.99 13.35 -15.47
N GLU A 35 4.73 13.70 -15.64
CA GLU A 35 4.18 15.03 -15.32
C GLU A 35 3.35 15.03 -14.04
N ALA A 36 2.92 13.86 -13.57
CA ALA A 36 2.21 13.70 -12.31
C ALA A 36 2.72 12.46 -11.54
N LEU A 37 2.57 12.50 -10.22
CA LEU A 37 2.98 11.44 -9.31
C LEU A 37 1.85 11.08 -8.34
N ILE A 38 1.62 9.78 -8.17
CA ILE A 38 0.77 9.20 -7.14
C ILE A 38 1.64 8.28 -6.28
N TYR A 39 1.64 8.51 -4.97
CA TYR A 39 2.21 7.59 -3.99
C TYR A 39 1.11 7.14 -3.04
N ASP A 40 0.82 5.85 -3.04
CA ASP A 40 -0.13 5.25 -2.11
C ASP A 40 0.51 4.14 -1.31
N TYR A 41 0.08 4.00 -0.05
CA TYR A 41 0.51 2.93 0.85
C TYR A 41 -0.66 2.41 1.67
N THR A 42 -0.67 1.10 1.89
CA THR A 42 -1.55 0.43 2.83
C THR A 42 -0.79 -0.62 3.63
N PRO A 43 -1.04 -0.75 4.95
CA PRO A 43 -0.42 -1.79 5.74
C PRO A 43 -0.95 -3.18 5.37
N VAL A 44 -2.10 -3.29 4.70
CA VAL A 44 -2.65 -4.56 4.19
C VAL A 44 -3.25 -4.38 2.80
N PRO A 45 -2.99 -5.29 1.85
CA PRO A 45 -3.45 -5.12 0.46
C PRO A 45 -4.95 -5.39 0.27
N TYR A 46 -5.54 -6.22 1.12
CA TYR A 46 -6.95 -6.61 1.04
C TYR A 46 -7.65 -6.39 2.38
N ASP A 47 -8.95 -6.15 2.33
CA ASP A 47 -9.83 -6.28 3.49
C ASP A 47 -10.26 -7.75 3.71
N LEU A 48 -11.05 -7.98 4.76
CA LEU A 48 -11.51 -9.32 5.12
C LEU A 48 -12.51 -9.93 4.12
N ASP A 49 -13.09 -9.12 3.24
CA ASP A 49 -13.97 -9.57 2.16
C ASP A 49 -13.18 -9.82 0.86
N GLY A 50 -11.84 -9.72 0.91
CA GLY A 50 -10.95 -9.93 -0.23
C GLY A 50 -10.94 -8.77 -1.23
N ARG A 51 -11.53 -7.62 -0.88
CA ARG A 51 -11.49 -6.43 -1.73
C ARG A 51 -10.21 -5.65 -1.47
N VAL A 52 -9.73 -4.94 -2.48
CA VAL A 52 -8.55 -4.07 -2.33
C VAL A 52 -8.77 -3.07 -1.20
N MET A 53 -7.79 -2.95 -0.33
CA MET A 53 -7.82 -2.03 0.80
C MET A 53 -7.62 -0.59 0.29
N ILE A 54 -8.37 0.36 0.85
CA ILE A 54 -8.14 1.78 0.60
C ILE A 54 -6.82 2.17 1.30
N PRO A 55 -5.92 2.91 0.64
CA PRO A 55 -4.63 3.28 1.22
C PRO A 55 -4.84 4.14 2.47
N SER A 56 -4.03 3.86 3.50
CA SER A 56 -3.97 4.67 4.71
C SER A 56 -3.18 5.97 4.50
N LEU A 57 -2.39 6.03 3.44
CA LEU A 57 -1.62 7.18 3.01
C LEU A 57 -1.74 7.31 1.49
N LEU A 58 -2.23 8.46 1.02
CA LEU A 58 -2.21 8.86 -0.38
C LEU A 58 -1.56 10.23 -0.50
N LYS A 59 -0.63 10.36 -1.45
CA LYS A 59 0.04 11.62 -1.76
C LYS A 59 0.08 11.81 -3.27
N LEU A 60 -0.33 13.00 -3.69
CA LEU A 60 -0.50 13.36 -5.09
C LEU A 60 0.40 14.56 -5.42
N ARG A 61 0.95 14.61 -6.64
CA ARG A 61 1.62 15.79 -7.19
C ARG A 61 1.16 16.04 -8.60
N ASN A 62 0.86 17.32 -8.88
CA ASN A 62 0.32 17.79 -10.14
C ASN A 62 -0.97 17.06 -10.56
N ILE A 63 -1.80 16.73 -9.57
CA ILE A 63 -3.13 16.16 -9.71
C ILE A 63 -4.03 16.98 -8.80
N SER A 64 -5.24 17.28 -9.26
CA SER A 64 -6.18 18.10 -8.50
C SER A 64 -6.64 17.39 -7.22
N ASP A 65 -6.75 18.15 -6.12
CA ASP A 65 -7.11 17.61 -4.80
C ASP A 65 -8.53 17.00 -4.77
N ASP A 66 -9.43 17.45 -5.64
CA ASP A 66 -10.78 16.89 -5.80
C ASP A 66 -10.77 15.41 -6.23
N MET A 67 -9.68 14.96 -6.88
CA MET A 67 -9.51 13.57 -7.27
C MET A 67 -9.51 12.65 -6.05
N HIS A 68 -8.93 13.07 -4.93
CA HIS A 68 -8.86 12.24 -3.72
C HIS A 68 -10.26 11.85 -3.25
N GLU A 69 -11.12 12.83 -2.98
CA GLU A 69 -12.48 12.61 -2.50
C GLU A 69 -13.31 11.84 -3.52
N TYR A 70 -13.28 12.29 -4.78
CA TYR A 70 -14.09 11.69 -5.84
C TYR A 70 -13.72 10.22 -6.11
N TRP A 71 -12.42 9.91 -6.11
CA TRP A 71 -11.91 8.58 -6.41
C TRP A 71 -12.23 7.58 -5.30
N PHE A 72 -12.14 8.01 -4.03
CA PHE A 72 -12.44 7.13 -2.90
C PHE A 72 -13.93 6.99 -2.62
N ASP A 73 -14.70 8.08 -2.66
CA ASP A 73 -16.13 8.06 -2.37
C ASP A 73 -16.91 7.21 -3.36
N ARG A 74 -16.44 7.13 -4.61
CA ARG A 74 -17.01 6.27 -5.65
C ARG A 74 -16.42 4.86 -5.69
N GLY A 75 -15.49 4.55 -4.80
CA GLY A 75 -14.86 3.23 -4.71
C GLY A 75 -13.95 2.88 -5.91
N TYR A 76 -13.53 3.86 -6.71
CA TYR A 76 -12.76 3.63 -7.94
C TYR A 76 -11.43 2.95 -7.65
N PHE A 77 -10.77 3.29 -6.53
CA PHE A 77 -9.54 2.62 -6.10
C PHE A 77 -9.67 1.09 -6.03
N ARG A 78 -10.83 0.57 -5.63
CA ARG A 78 -11.02 -0.88 -5.44
C ARG A 78 -11.15 -1.64 -6.75
N ILE A 79 -11.62 -0.96 -7.79
CA ILE A 79 -11.88 -1.51 -9.12
C ILE A 79 -10.85 -1.06 -10.16
N ASP A 80 -9.85 -0.27 -9.74
CA ASP A 80 -8.77 0.22 -10.59
C ASP A 80 -7.93 -0.94 -11.17
N PRO A 81 -7.92 -1.16 -12.50
CA PRO A 81 -7.09 -2.16 -13.16
C PRO A 81 -5.59 -2.07 -12.85
N VAL A 82 -5.06 -0.85 -12.67
CA VAL A 82 -3.65 -0.61 -12.32
C VAL A 82 -3.36 -1.20 -10.94
N GLN A 83 -4.22 -0.96 -9.96
CA GLN A 83 -4.08 -1.54 -8.62
C GLN A 83 -4.23 -3.06 -8.63
N GLN A 84 -5.13 -3.60 -9.46
CA GLN A 84 -5.26 -5.05 -9.62
C GLN A 84 -3.98 -5.70 -10.18
N VAL A 85 -3.31 -5.06 -11.14
CA VAL A 85 -2.01 -5.53 -11.66
C VAL A 85 -0.92 -5.39 -10.59
N ALA A 86 -0.80 -4.21 -9.99
CA ALA A 86 0.27 -3.89 -9.04
C ALA A 86 0.28 -4.80 -7.79
N LEU A 87 -0.90 -5.24 -7.34
CA LEU A 87 -1.03 -6.24 -6.27
C LEU A 87 -0.54 -7.66 -6.65
N ARG A 88 -0.38 -7.95 -7.94
CA ARG A 88 -0.07 -9.30 -8.48
C ARG A 88 1.28 -9.38 -9.18
N THR A 89 2.02 -8.27 -9.25
CA THR A 89 3.36 -8.21 -9.84
C THR A 89 4.32 -7.49 -8.91
N SER A 90 5.61 -7.79 -9.05
CA SER A 90 6.71 -7.07 -8.38
C SER A 90 7.55 -6.27 -9.37
N ALA A 91 7.34 -6.48 -10.68
CA ALA A 91 8.01 -5.72 -11.72
C ALA A 91 7.27 -4.41 -11.98
N PRO A 92 7.98 -3.31 -12.29
CA PRO A 92 7.34 -2.10 -12.78
C PRO A 92 6.65 -2.39 -14.11
N PHE A 93 5.52 -1.72 -14.38
CA PHE A 93 4.79 -1.94 -15.62
C PHE A 93 4.21 -0.64 -16.18
N PHE A 94 4.24 -0.56 -17.51
CA PHE A 94 3.51 0.44 -18.27
C PHE A 94 2.04 0.04 -18.39
N TRP A 95 1.14 1.01 -18.32
CA TRP A 95 -0.29 0.81 -18.46
C TRP A 95 -0.90 1.90 -19.35
N ASN A 96 -1.95 1.51 -20.07
CA ASN A 96 -2.72 2.39 -20.92
C ASN A 96 -4.19 1.95 -20.89
N TYR A 97 -5.09 2.87 -20.55
CA TYR A 97 -6.54 2.65 -20.45
C TYR A 97 -7.25 2.61 -21.80
N ASP A 98 -6.55 2.87 -22.91
CA ASP A 98 -7.04 2.59 -24.26
C ASP A 98 -7.37 1.09 -24.39
N PRO A 99 -8.63 0.70 -24.70
CA PRO A 99 -9.02 -0.70 -24.87
C PRO A 99 -8.22 -1.46 -25.95
N ASP A 100 -7.70 -0.75 -26.95
CA ASP A 100 -6.91 -1.32 -28.03
C ASP A 100 -5.43 -1.51 -27.66
N ALA A 101 -4.96 -0.87 -26.58
CA ALA A 101 -3.58 -1.04 -26.11
C ALA A 101 -3.37 -2.44 -25.50
N ASP A 102 -2.24 -3.06 -25.84
CA ASP A 102 -1.87 -4.38 -25.32
C ASP A 102 -1.00 -4.25 -24.07
N THR A 103 -1.63 -3.86 -22.95
CA THR A 103 -0.95 -3.71 -21.65
C THR A 103 -1.48 -4.69 -20.61
N LEU A 104 -0.76 -4.87 -19.50
CA LEU A 104 -1.16 -5.82 -18.44
C LEU A 104 -2.54 -5.52 -17.85
N ILE A 105 -2.95 -4.25 -17.82
CA ILE A 105 -4.23 -3.85 -17.25
C ILE A 105 -5.43 -4.33 -18.09
N LYS A 106 -5.22 -4.65 -19.38
CA LYS A 106 -6.26 -5.17 -20.30
C LYS A 106 -6.98 -6.41 -19.74
N ARG A 107 -6.26 -7.26 -19.01
CA ARG A 107 -6.82 -8.49 -18.38
C ARG A 107 -7.80 -8.19 -17.25
N PHE A 108 -7.77 -6.98 -16.72
CA PHE A 108 -8.60 -6.51 -15.62
C PHE A 108 -9.60 -5.45 -16.08
N MET A 109 -9.63 -5.10 -17.37
CA MET A 109 -10.65 -4.23 -17.93
C MET A 109 -11.95 -5.01 -18.15
N SER A 110 -13.01 -4.53 -17.51
CA SER A 110 -14.38 -5.06 -17.60
C SER A 110 -15.41 -3.92 -17.54
N GLU A 111 -16.69 -4.25 -17.70
CA GLU A 111 -17.80 -3.29 -17.55
C GLU A 111 -17.73 -2.52 -16.21
N ASP A 112 -17.34 -3.19 -15.12
CA ASP A 112 -17.20 -2.59 -13.80
C ASP A 112 -16.11 -1.51 -13.74
N THR A 113 -15.11 -1.60 -14.61
CA THR A 113 -13.94 -0.68 -14.64
C THR A 113 -14.11 0.49 -15.62
N VAL A 114 -15.16 0.48 -16.44
CA VAL A 114 -15.47 1.57 -17.39
C VAL A 114 -15.53 2.96 -16.72
N PRO A 115 -16.13 3.13 -15.52
CA PRO A 115 -16.15 4.42 -14.84
C PRO A 115 -14.74 4.95 -14.52
N VAL A 116 -13.80 4.05 -14.19
CA VAL A 116 -12.40 4.39 -13.92
C VAL A 116 -11.71 4.87 -15.19
N ALA A 117 -11.79 4.07 -16.26
CA ALA A 117 -11.17 4.39 -17.54
C ALA A 117 -11.70 5.73 -18.10
N ARG A 118 -13.01 5.96 -18.02
CA ARG A 118 -13.64 7.22 -18.45
C ARG A 118 -13.13 8.41 -17.63
N TYR A 119 -13.13 8.29 -16.31
CA TYR A 119 -12.70 9.38 -15.42
C TYR A 119 -11.27 9.82 -15.69
N LEU A 120 -10.35 8.86 -15.89
CA LEU A 120 -8.95 9.14 -16.18
C LEU A 120 -8.79 9.71 -17.59
N SER A 121 -9.53 9.19 -18.59
CA SER A 121 -9.50 9.73 -19.95
C SER A 121 -10.00 11.17 -20.03
N GLU A 122 -11.03 11.55 -19.29
CA GLU A 122 -11.56 12.93 -19.25
C GLU A 122 -10.56 13.94 -18.65
N ARG A 123 -9.50 13.44 -18.00
CA ARG A 123 -8.44 14.23 -17.34
C ARG A 123 -7.08 14.03 -18.01
N ASP A 124 -7.04 13.41 -19.19
CA ASP A 124 -5.82 13.09 -19.91
C ASP A 124 -4.83 12.19 -19.14
N MET A 125 -5.30 11.43 -18.13
CA MET A 125 -4.52 10.56 -17.24
C MET A 125 -4.59 9.07 -17.64
N SER A 126 -4.73 8.78 -18.94
CA SER A 126 -4.98 7.43 -19.44
C SER A 126 -3.72 6.54 -19.51
N THR A 127 -2.52 7.09 -19.31
CA THR A 127 -1.27 6.33 -19.46
C THR A 127 -0.24 6.66 -18.37
N GLY A 128 0.58 5.66 -18.02
CA GLY A 128 1.62 5.83 -17.03
C GLY A 128 2.42 4.57 -16.75
N VAL A 129 3.26 4.66 -15.72
CA VAL A 129 4.03 3.55 -15.19
C VAL A 129 3.76 3.44 -13.71
N THR A 130 3.58 2.22 -13.21
CA THR A 130 3.45 1.94 -11.79
C THR A 130 4.56 1.02 -11.34
N VAL A 131 5.21 1.39 -10.24
CA VAL A 131 6.17 0.55 -9.51
C VAL A 131 5.48 0.01 -8.26
N PRO A 132 5.14 -1.28 -8.20
CA PRO A 132 4.68 -1.91 -6.97
C PRO A 132 5.86 -2.13 -6.03
N VAL A 133 5.69 -1.75 -4.77
CA VAL A 133 6.63 -2.05 -3.69
C VAL A 133 5.89 -2.97 -2.72
N HIS A 134 6.44 -4.16 -2.49
CA HIS A 134 5.91 -5.17 -1.55
C HIS A 134 6.91 -5.36 -0.42
N MET A 135 6.45 -5.23 0.82
CA MET A 135 7.30 -5.26 2.01
C MET A 135 7.28 -6.67 2.62
N PRO A 136 8.33 -7.06 3.39
CA PRO A 136 8.41 -8.41 3.98
C PRO A 136 7.23 -8.80 4.88
N ARG A 137 6.56 -7.84 5.50
CA ARG A 137 5.36 -8.11 6.33
C ARG A 137 4.09 -8.23 5.49
N GLY A 138 4.17 -7.92 4.19
CA GLY A 138 3.11 -7.93 3.19
C GLY A 138 2.45 -6.58 2.97
N ASP A 139 2.98 -5.50 3.55
CA ASP A 139 2.50 -4.13 3.31
C ASP A 139 2.84 -3.76 1.89
N TYR A 140 2.12 -2.78 1.37
CA TYR A 140 2.05 -2.54 -0.05
C TYR A 140 2.05 -1.04 -0.30
N ALA A 141 2.85 -0.63 -1.27
CA ALA A 141 2.82 0.72 -1.81
C ALA A 141 2.88 0.69 -3.33
N THR A 142 2.38 1.74 -3.96
CA THR A 142 2.71 2.02 -5.36
C THR A 142 3.32 3.41 -5.51
N VAL A 143 4.28 3.51 -6.42
CA VAL A 143 4.78 4.79 -6.93
C VAL A 143 4.40 4.83 -8.40
N THR A 144 3.51 5.74 -8.76
CA THR A 144 2.90 5.81 -10.08
C THR A 144 3.22 7.15 -10.74
N GLY A 145 3.83 7.09 -11.92
CA GLY A 145 4.11 8.25 -12.76
C GLY A 145 3.16 8.32 -13.94
N ILE A 146 2.60 9.50 -14.20
CA ILE A 146 1.62 9.73 -15.27
C ILE A 146 2.16 10.78 -16.23
N ARG A 147 1.91 10.62 -17.53
CA ARG A 147 2.10 11.67 -18.55
C ARG A 147 0.75 12.04 -19.14
N PHE A 148 0.43 13.33 -19.18
CA PHE A 148 -0.87 13.77 -19.68
C PHE A 148 -0.94 13.66 -21.21
N GLY A 149 -2.08 13.20 -21.72
CA GLY A 149 -2.39 13.21 -23.17
C GLY A 149 -1.43 12.37 -24.02
N ALA A 150 -0.78 11.38 -23.41
CA ALA A 150 0.35 10.72 -24.04
C ALA A 150 -0.03 9.92 -25.30
N ASN A 151 0.90 9.91 -26.26
CA ASN A 151 0.79 9.20 -27.53
C ASN A 151 1.69 7.94 -27.54
N LYS A 152 1.75 7.24 -28.68
CA LYS A 152 2.60 6.03 -28.85
C LYS A 152 4.09 6.24 -28.57
N GLU A 153 4.61 7.47 -28.65
CA GLU A 153 6.02 7.75 -28.36
C GLU A 153 6.31 7.64 -26.86
N PHE A 154 5.31 7.90 -26.00
CA PHE A 154 5.47 7.78 -24.56
C PHE A 154 5.71 6.35 -24.11
N GLU A 155 5.04 5.35 -24.69
CA GLU A 155 5.26 3.95 -24.32
C GLU A 155 6.74 3.57 -24.48
N ARG A 156 7.35 3.96 -25.60
CA ARG A 156 8.78 3.72 -25.85
C ARG A 156 9.66 4.40 -24.81
N ASP A 157 9.38 5.67 -24.51
CA ASP A 157 10.17 6.44 -23.54
C ASP A 157 9.99 5.90 -22.11
N ALA A 158 8.75 5.55 -21.73
CA ALA A 158 8.42 4.95 -20.45
C ALA A 158 9.14 3.62 -20.25
N LEU A 159 9.14 2.74 -21.26
CA LEU A 159 9.87 1.47 -21.23
C LEU A 159 11.38 1.68 -21.18
N ARG A 160 11.91 2.74 -21.80
CA ARG A 160 13.34 3.09 -21.71
C ARG A 160 13.76 3.49 -20.29
N TYR A 161 12.94 4.25 -19.57
CA TYR A 161 13.27 4.75 -18.22
C TYR A 161 12.69 3.91 -17.08
N ILE A 162 12.01 2.79 -17.38
CA ILE A 162 11.30 2.00 -16.37
C ILE A 162 12.22 1.44 -15.27
N ALA A 163 13.47 1.11 -15.61
CA ALA A 163 14.46 0.63 -14.66
C ALA A 163 14.94 1.73 -13.71
N ASP A 164 15.18 2.93 -14.24
CA ASP A 164 15.57 4.09 -13.43
C ASP A 164 14.42 4.50 -12.50
N PHE A 165 13.18 4.49 -13.02
CA PHE A 165 12.00 4.75 -12.20
C PHE A 165 11.82 3.69 -11.11
N ASN A 166 12.02 2.40 -11.42
CA ASN A 166 11.96 1.35 -10.41
C ASN A 166 12.98 1.57 -9.27
N LEU A 167 14.22 1.89 -9.61
CA LEU A 167 15.26 2.19 -8.62
C LEU A 167 14.88 3.41 -7.76
N LEU A 168 14.46 4.50 -8.40
CA LEU A 168 14.03 5.72 -7.71
C LEU A 168 12.87 5.44 -6.76
N ALA A 169 11.85 4.71 -7.22
CA ALA A 169 10.65 4.37 -6.45
C ALA A 169 10.98 3.53 -5.21
N HIS A 170 11.83 2.51 -5.33
CA HIS A 170 12.22 1.69 -4.18
C HIS A 170 13.06 2.44 -3.15
N VAL A 171 14.05 3.23 -3.60
CA VAL A 171 14.88 4.04 -2.68
C VAL A 171 14.03 5.17 -2.04
N PHE A 172 13.13 5.78 -2.81
CA PHE A 172 12.17 6.74 -2.29
C PHE A 172 11.30 6.08 -1.21
N HIS A 173 10.65 4.95 -1.49
CA HIS A 173 9.79 4.27 -0.52
C HIS A 173 10.54 3.89 0.76
N GLU A 174 11.75 3.33 0.66
CA GLU A 174 12.61 3.02 1.81
C GLU A 174 12.76 4.24 2.72
N THR A 175 13.09 5.39 2.14
CA THR A 175 13.22 6.63 2.91
C THR A 175 11.86 7.16 3.37
N ALA A 176 10.82 7.16 2.55
CA ALA A 176 9.50 7.66 2.90
C ALA A 176 8.90 6.90 4.10
N TYR A 177 9.06 5.58 4.12
CA TYR A 177 8.56 4.71 5.17
C TYR A 177 9.08 5.12 6.56
N SER A 178 10.32 5.61 6.67
CA SER A 178 10.90 6.05 7.95
C SER A 178 10.21 7.27 8.56
N LEU A 179 9.36 7.96 7.79
CA LEU A 179 8.60 9.14 8.20
C LEU A 179 7.11 8.87 8.38
N PHE A 180 6.68 7.60 8.30
CA PHE A 180 5.27 7.24 8.49
C PHE A 180 4.85 7.39 9.95
N ASP A 181 3.71 8.04 10.15
CA ASP A 181 3.11 8.15 11.46
C ASP A 181 2.25 6.91 11.81
N THR A 182 1.72 6.89 13.03
CA THR A 182 0.87 5.79 13.48
C THR A 182 -0.44 5.66 12.70
N ALA A 183 -0.92 6.73 12.05
CA ALA A 183 -2.15 6.69 11.27
C ALA A 183 -1.89 5.97 9.94
N ALA A 184 -0.80 6.31 9.24
CA ALA A 184 -0.37 5.62 8.03
C ALA A 184 -0.12 4.13 8.29
N LEU A 185 0.49 3.77 9.42
CA LEU A 185 0.81 2.37 9.76
C LEU A 185 -0.36 1.56 10.33
N SER A 186 -1.51 2.18 10.61
CA SER A 186 -2.64 1.51 11.28
C SER A 186 -3.66 0.98 10.29
N VAL A 187 -4.04 -0.29 10.43
CA VAL A 187 -5.17 -0.87 9.70
C VAL A 187 -6.47 -0.50 10.40
N GLY A 188 -7.00 0.68 10.05
CA GLY A 188 -8.25 1.19 10.61
C GLY A 188 -8.18 1.51 12.11
N LYS A 189 -9.34 1.49 12.78
CA LYS A 189 -9.50 1.93 14.19
C LYS A 189 -9.32 0.80 15.22
N ILE A 190 -8.97 -0.42 14.82
CA ILE A 190 -8.93 -1.57 15.74
C ILE A 190 -7.64 -1.50 16.59
N ARG A 191 -7.81 -1.30 17.90
CA ARG A 191 -6.69 -1.30 18.87
C ARG A 191 -6.87 -2.39 19.91
N LEU A 192 -5.94 -3.34 19.90
CA LEU A 192 -5.80 -4.35 20.94
C LEU A 192 -4.94 -3.82 22.09
N THR A 193 -5.33 -4.12 23.32
CA THR A 193 -4.45 -3.91 24.49
C THR A 193 -3.26 -4.88 24.43
N GLU A 194 -2.22 -4.59 25.20
CA GLU A 194 -1.04 -5.46 25.29
C GLU A 194 -1.43 -6.89 25.71
N ARG A 195 -2.33 -7.04 26.70
CA ARG A 195 -2.79 -8.35 27.18
C ARG A 195 -3.71 -9.06 26.19
N GLU A 196 -4.57 -8.34 25.48
CA GLU A 196 -5.37 -8.91 24.39
C GLU A 196 -4.48 -9.45 23.27
N ARG A 197 -3.47 -8.67 22.87
CA ARG A 197 -2.48 -9.05 21.85
C ARG A 197 -1.66 -10.26 22.30
N GLU A 198 -1.14 -10.25 23.51
CA GLU A 198 -0.36 -11.34 24.10
C GLU A 198 -1.16 -12.65 24.12
N CYS A 199 -2.42 -12.61 24.58
CA CYS A 199 -3.29 -13.79 24.58
C CYS A 199 -3.58 -14.30 23.16
N LEU A 200 -3.80 -13.40 22.19
CA LEU A 200 -4.02 -13.80 20.80
C LEU A 200 -2.75 -14.33 20.13
N ARG A 201 -1.55 -13.86 20.50
CA ARG A 201 -0.28 -14.37 19.98
C ARG A 201 -0.08 -15.83 20.36
N TYR A 202 -0.19 -16.16 21.66
CA TYR A 202 -0.13 -17.56 22.09
C TYR A 202 -1.31 -18.39 21.54
N SER A 203 -2.46 -17.75 21.30
CA SER A 203 -3.55 -18.42 20.59
C SER A 203 -3.20 -18.78 19.15
N ALA A 204 -2.42 -17.96 18.46
CA ALA A 204 -1.98 -18.22 17.09
C ALA A 204 -0.97 -19.37 17.03
N GLU A 205 -0.18 -19.54 18.10
CA GLU A 205 0.74 -20.67 18.30
C GLU A 205 0.03 -21.99 18.70
N GLY A 206 -1.29 -21.96 18.92
CA GLY A 206 -2.10 -23.15 19.21
C GLY A 206 -2.35 -23.44 20.70
N TYR A 207 -1.87 -22.60 21.63
CA TYR A 207 -2.06 -22.84 23.06
C TYR A 207 -3.54 -22.70 23.50
N SER A 208 -3.98 -23.55 24.42
CA SER A 208 -5.27 -23.44 25.11
C SER A 208 -5.28 -22.29 26.12
N ALA A 209 -6.47 -21.84 26.54
CA ALA A 209 -6.58 -20.80 27.57
C ALA A 209 -5.90 -21.21 28.89
N LYS A 210 -5.85 -22.52 29.19
CA LYS A 210 -5.17 -23.08 30.38
C LYS A 210 -3.65 -23.03 30.26
N GLU A 211 -3.11 -23.25 29.07
CA GLU A 211 -1.67 -23.12 28.83
C GLU A 211 -1.25 -21.65 28.85
N ILE A 212 -2.01 -20.78 28.18
CA ILE A 212 -1.77 -19.34 28.19
C ILE A 212 -1.80 -18.79 29.62
N SER A 213 -2.77 -19.21 30.43
CA SER A 213 -2.90 -18.74 31.81
C SER A 213 -1.65 -19.05 32.64
N ARG A 214 -1.02 -20.21 32.40
CA ARG A 214 0.26 -20.57 33.02
C ARG A 214 1.42 -19.74 32.48
N ILE A 215 1.44 -19.48 31.18
CA ILE A 215 2.52 -18.70 30.53
C ILE A 215 2.53 -17.24 31.00
N ILE A 216 1.36 -16.60 31.10
CA ILE A 216 1.27 -15.18 31.47
C ILE A 216 0.99 -14.93 32.96
N ASP A 217 1.03 -15.98 33.78
CA ASP A 217 0.75 -15.98 35.22
C ASP A 217 -0.60 -15.31 35.57
N ARG A 218 -1.68 -15.81 34.98
CA ARG A 218 -3.06 -15.32 35.22
C ARG A 218 -4.03 -16.46 35.39
N SER A 219 -5.25 -16.15 35.84
CA SER A 219 -6.33 -17.12 35.91
C SER A 219 -6.87 -17.44 34.51
N VAL A 220 -7.34 -18.68 34.29
CA VAL A 220 -8.01 -19.08 33.04
C VAL A 220 -9.18 -18.14 32.70
N PRO A 221 -10.07 -17.76 33.65
CA PRO A 221 -11.11 -16.77 33.39
C PRO A 221 -10.59 -15.42 32.87
N THR A 222 -9.47 -14.92 33.41
CA THR A 222 -8.84 -13.67 32.94
C THR A 222 -8.35 -13.78 31.49
N VAL A 223 -7.72 -14.90 31.13
CA VAL A 223 -7.29 -15.14 29.74
C VAL A 223 -8.48 -15.20 28.80
N VAL A 224 -9.54 -15.93 29.19
CA VAL A 224 -10.79 -16.03 28.40
C VAL A 224 -11.42 -14.64 28.21
N MET A 225 -11.42 -13.81 29.26
CA MET A 225 -11.90 -12.43 29.18
C MET A 225 -11.12 -11.61 28.15
N HIS A 226 -9.78 -11.66 28.16
CA HIS A 226 -8.95 -10.95 27.17
C HIS A 226 -9.18 -11.45 25.75
N LEU A 227 -9.25 -12.77 25.53
CA LEU A 227 -9.54 -13.36 24.23
C LEU A 227 -10.92 -12.95 23.69
N ASN A 228 -11.94 -12.94 24.55
CA ASN A 228 -13.29 -12.51 24.18
C ASN A 228 -13.35 -11.01 23.86
N ALA A 229 -12.67 -10.18 24.65
CA ALA A 229 -12.57 -8.75 24.38
C ALA A 229 -11.88 -8.48 23.03
N ALA A 230 -10.77 -9.19 22.75
CA ALA A 230 -10.06 -9.08 21.48
C ALA A 230 -10.94 -9.55 20.31
N ALA A 231 -11.61 -10.71 20.44
CA ALA A 231 -12.53 -11.22 19.42
C ALA A 231 -13.66 -10.22 19.12
N LYS A 232 -14.25 -9.60 20.15
CA LYS A 232 -15.26 -8.56 19.99
C LYS A 232 -14.73 -7.34 19.22
N LYS A 233 -13.55 -6.83 19.58
CA LYS A 233 -12.90 -5.70 18.88
C LYS A 233 -12.60 -6.02 17.41
N LEU A 234 -12.26 -7.27 17.12
CA LEU A 234 -11.98 -7.76 15.77
C LEU A 234 -13.26 -8.15 15.01
N GLY A 235 -14.45 -8.04 15.62
CA GLY A 235 -15.72 -8.50 15.05
C GLY A 235 -15.77 -10.00 14.77
N ALA A 236 -14.93 -10.79 15.45
CA ALA A 236 -14.78 -12.22 15.23
C ALA A 236 -15.82 -13.03 16.02
N LYS A 237 -16.36 -14.08 15.41
CA LYS A 237 -17.34 -15.00 15.99
C LYS A 237 -16.72 -16.00 16.95
N ASN A 238 -15.44 -16.30 16.79
CA ASN A 238 -14.71 -17.25 17.62
C ASN A 238 -13.23 -16.90 17.68
N ARG A 239 -12.52 -17.61 18.57
CA ARG A 239 -11.08 -17.44 18.81
C ARG A 239 -10.24 -17.61 17.54
N THR A 240 -10.53 -18.63 16.74
CA THR A 240 -9.82 -18.89 15.48
C THR A 240 -9.96 -17.72 14.51
N GLN A 241 -11.19 -17.23 14.32
CA GLN A 241 -11.42 -16.07 13.47
C GLN A 241 -10.76 -14.81 14.04
N ALA A 242 -10.70 -14.64 15.37
CA ALA A 242 -10.00 -13.53 15.99
C ALA A 242 -8.50 -13.58 15.67
N VAL A 243 -7.87 -14.76 15.78
CA VAL A 243 -6.47 -14.96 15.37
C VAL A 243 -6.27 -14.63 13.89
N VAL A 244 -7.12 -15.15 13.00
CA VAL A 244 -7.02 -14.89 11.54
C VAL A 244 -7.11 -13.39 11.26
N ARG A 245 -8.09 -12.69 11.83
CA ARG A 245 -8.28 -11.24 11.63
C ARG A 245 -7.14 -10.42 12.22
N ALA A 246 -6.67 -10.78 13.41
CA ALA A 246 -5.54 -10.10 14.04
C ALA A 246 -4.24 -10.31 13.26
N THR A 247 -4.03 -11.50 12.67
CA THR A 247 -2.89 -11.78 11.79
C THR A 247 -2.99 -10.99 10.51
N HIS A 248 -4.15 -11.04 9.85
CA HIS A 248 -4.43 -10.30 8.61
C HIS A 248 -4.17 -8.80 8.79
N TYR A 249 -4.62 -8.20 9.89
CA TYR A 249 -4.39 -6.80 10.22
C TYR A 249 -3.09 -6.50 10.99
N ARG A 250 -2.21 -7.50 11.14
CA ARG A 250 -0.89 -7.39 11.80
C ARG A 250 -0.90 -6.86 13.21
N LEU A 251 -1.99 -7.13 13.92
CA LEU A 251 -2.18 -6.70 15.29
C LEU A 251 -1.48 -7.63 16.29
N LEU A 252 -0.89 -8.76 15.85
CA LEU A 252 -0.19 -9.72 16.72
C LEU A 252 1.29 -9.40 16.95
N GLU A 253 1.92 -8.72 16.00
CA GLU A 253 3.35 -8.40 16.03
C GLU A 253 3.57 -7.00 16.61
N ALA A 254 4.77 -6.73 17.15
CA ALA A 254 5.22 -5.37 17.44
C ALA A 254 5.51 -4.63 16.13
N GLN A 255 5.32 -3.30 16.08
CA GLN A 255 5.76 -2.49 14.93
C GLN A 255 7.29 -2.59 14.83
N PRO A 256 7.89 -2.94 13.68
CA PRO A 256 9.32 -2.86 13.51
C PRO A 256 9.74 -1.41 13.26
N SER A 257 10.90 -1.04 13.77
CA SER A 257 11.70 0.02 13.16
C SER A 257 12.46 -0.60 11.99
N TYR A 258 12.10 -0.29 10.74
CA TYR A 258 12.96 -0.60 9.59
C TYR A 258 14.14 0.40 9.48
N ASN A 259 14.67 0.82 10.64
CA ASN A 259 15.88 1.62 10.70
C ASN A 259 17.05 0.63 10.65
N PHE A 260 17.62 0.47 9.47
CA PHE A 260 19.01 0.03 9.31
C PHE A 260 19.92 1.26 9.30
#